data_AF-A0AA91IYI1-F1
#
_entry.id   AF-A0AA91IYI1-F1
#
_cell.length_a   1.000
_cell.length_b   1.000
_cell.length_c   1.000
_cell.angle_alpha   90.00
_cell.angle_beta   90.00
_cell.angle_gamma   90.00
#
_symmetry.space_group_name_H-M   'P 1'
#
loop_
_entity.id
_entity.type
_entity.pdbx_description
1 polymer ?
#
loop_
_entity_poly.entity_id
_entity_poly.type
_entity_poly.pdbx_seq_one_letter_code
_entity_poly.pdbx_strand_id
1 'polypeptide(L)'
;MSATRRIVSAAMVPVVVLGMVAASEFAPASAATCNAPEANIDPPPGSPTTGAGQLPTGRRPRGTNDQAPLPKLGPLIAALINPNGTIRQQAGVVPAQPNPGGQAVPNVAQPVQPVQPVPNAGADPGLSTADAAGAIAGSQTSLVEWVTGPNSPNQTLQRFGISGTDLGIPWDNGDPGNRQILYAFGDTFGYCRIQGKQWRQNVLFRSNDNNLADGITIGPGAVGNKYSGSPLRQANFSKQILPAVQLAPHQEGMIPTAAIGIAGNQYMNFMSIKQWGRDGEWSTNYSAIAVSNDNGETWGVYPGTVRSTSPENVPRARFVPGNEKFQMGAFLRGNDGYLYSYGTPSGRGGSAYLSRVPERAIPDLNQYQYWNGDSGSWVPANPAAATPVIPGPVGEMSVQYNTYLRQYLALYGNGGNDVVARTAPTPQGPWSAEQTLIPTGQIPGGIYAPYVHPWSTGKDVYFTLSLWNAYDVMLMHTVLG
;
A
#
# COMPACT_ATOMS: atom_id res chain seq x y z
N MET A 1 -36.33 71.72 -25.23
CA MET A 1 -35.20 70.76 -25.29
C MET A 1 -34.31 71.01 -24.08
N SER A 2 -33.73 69.95 -23.53
CA SER A 2 -32.99 69.85 -22.26
C SER A 2 -33.85 69.76 -20.99
N ALA A 3 -34.17 68.52 -20.62
CA ALA A 3 -34.74 68.13 -19.33
C ALA A 3 -33.63 67.49 -18.49
N THR A 4 -33.17 68.21 -17.48
CA THR A 4 -32.14 67.79 -16.53
C THR A 4 -32.69 66.73 -15.57
N ARG A 5 -32.26 65.47 -15.73
CA ARG A 5 -32.54 64.39 -14.77
C ARG A 5 -31.55 64.48 -13.60
N ARG A 6 -32.07 64.70 -12.39
CA ARG A 6 -31.32 64.56 -11.14
C ARG A 6 -31.11 63.08 -10.84
N ILE A 7 -29.85 62.65 -10.76
CA ILE A 7 -29.46 61.33 -10.26
C ILE A 7 -29.29 61.46 -8.75
N VAL A 8 -30.07 60.70 -7.98
CA VAL A 8 -29.89 60.55 -6.53
C VAL A 8 -28.83 59.48 -6.32
N SER A 9 -27.67 59.88 -5.79
CA SER A 9 -26.61 58.95 -5.37
C SER A 9 -27.01 58.29 -4.05
N ALA A 10 -27.38 57.02 -4.09
CA ALA A 10 -27.48 56.19 -2.89
C ALA A 10 -26.07 55.73 -2.50
N ALA A 11 -25.58 56.20 -1.35
CA ALA A 11 -24.34 55.70 -0.75
C ALA A 11 -24.56 54.26 -0.26
N MET A 12 -24.07 53.27 -1.01
CA MET A 12 -23.90 51.91 -0.47
C MET A 12 -22.67 51.92 0.44
N VAL A 13 -22.89 51.79 1.74
CA VAL A 13 -21.83 51.49 2.71
C VAL A 13 -21.57 49.97 2.62
N PRO A 14 -20.39 49.51 2.17
CA PRO A 14 -20.04 48.12 2.31
C PRO A 14 -19.74 47.86 3.80
N VAL A 15 -20.65 47.16 4.48
CA VAL A 15 -20.34 46.55 5.78
C VAL A 15 -19.39 45.39 5.50
N VAL A 16 -18.09 45.63 5.64
CA VAL A 16 -17.10 44.56 5.69
C VAL A 16 -17.32 43.83 7.02
N VAL A 17 -18.06 42.72 6.96
CA VAL A 17 -18.04 41.75 8.04
C VAL A 17 -16.65 41.10 7.98
N LEU A 18 -15.72 41.59 8.80
CA LEU A 18 -14.54 40.82 9.17
C LEU A 18 -15.03 39.61 9.97
N GLY A 19 -15.43 38.56 9.26
CA GLY A 19 -15.47 37.23 9.84
C GLY A 19 -14.04 36.91 10.24
N MET A 20 -13.76 36.86 11.54
CA MET A 20 -12.62 36.12 12.05
C MET A 20 -12.82 34.67 11.59
N VAL A 21 -12.30 34.35 10.40
CA VAL A 21 -11.90 32.98 10.10
C VAL A 21 -10.74 32.74 11.05
N ALA A 22 -11.05 32.18 12.22
CA ALA A 22 -10.05 31.45 12.97
C ALA A 22 -9.59 30.35 12.03
N ALA A 23 -8.51 30.61 11.29
CA ALA A 23 -7.71 29.56 10.71
C ALA A 23 -7.29 28.70 11.90
N SER A 24 -8.04 27.63 12.12
CA SER A 24 -7.55 26.52 12.92
C SER A 24 -6.40 25.99 12.09
N GLU A 25 -5.21 26.53 12.31
CA GLU A 25 -3.97 25.89 11.94
C GLU A 25 -3.96 24.56 12.69
N PHE A 26 -4.51 23.53 12.04
CA PHE A 26 -4.29 22.17 12.50
C PHE A 26 -2.79 21.97 12.44
N ALA A 27 -2.15 21.90 13.61
CA ALA A 27 -0.74 21.56 13.70
C ALA A 27 -0.54 20.28 12.85
N PRO A 28 0.47 20.24 11.96
CA PRO A 28 0.67 19.08 11.13
C PRO A 28 0.85 17.86 12.03
N ALA A 29 0.01 16.84 11.83
CA ALA A 29 0.09 15.60 12.59
C ALA A 29 1.47 14.97 12.35
N SER A 30 2.37 15.13 13.32
CA SER A 30 3.67 14.48 13.32
C SER A 30 3.52 13.01 13.74
N ALA A 31 4.40 12.13 13.27
CA ALA A 31 4.40 10.72 13.65
C ALA A 31 4.26 10.54 15.19
N ALA A 32 3.25 9.76 15.59
CA ALA A 32 2.85 9.59 16.99
C ALA A 32 3.86 8.78 17.84
N THR A 33 4.88 8.17 17.22
CA THR A 33 5.93 7.36 17.89
C THR A 33 6.52 8.04 19.13
N CYS A 34 6.73 9.35 19.08
CA CYS A 34 7.37 10.07 20.18
C CYS A 34 6.42 10.55 21.28
N ASN A 35 5.15 10.14 21.25
CA ASN A 35 4.23 10.36 22.36
C ASN A 35 4.32 9.22 23.39
N ALA A 36 4.80 8.04 22.99
CA ALA A 36 5.00 6.91 23.89
C ALA A 36 6.22 7.15 24.82
N PRO A 37 6.08 7.00 26.15
CA PRO A 37 7.20 7.15 27.09
C PRO A 37 8.39 6.25 26.76
N GLU A 38 8.12 5.05 26.25
CA GLU A 38 9.11 4.02 25.92
C GLU A 38 10.02 4.44 24.76
N ALA A 39 9.49 5.22 23.82
CA ALA A 39 10.27 5.80 22.72
C ALA A 39 11.16 6.97 23.18
N ASN A 40 10.86 7.54 24.35
CA ASN A 40 11.54 8.70 24.95
C ASN A 40 12.48 8.31 26.09
N ILE A 41 12.99 7.09 26.14
CA ILE A 41 14.06 6.72 27.08
C ILE A 41 15.42 7.29 26.63
N ASP A 42 16.38 7.35 27.55
CA ASP A 42 17.73 7.78 27.19
C ASP A 42 18.38 6.79 26.22
N PRO A 43 18.95 7.28 25.11
CA PRO A 43 19.62 6.41 24.16
C PRO A 43 20.91 5.83 24.76
N PRO A 44 21.27 4.58 24.43
CA PRO A 44 22.57 4.02 24.80
C PRO A 44 23.73 4.91 24.34
N PRO A 45 24.85 4.96 25.08
CA PRO A 45 26.05 5.67 24.65
C PRO A 45 26.51 5.22 23.25
N GLY A 46 26.87 6.19 22.39
CA GLY A 46 27.28 5.90 21.01
C GLY A 46 26.13 5.56 20.06
N SER A 47 24.88 5.81 20.46
CA SER A 47 23.72 5.67 19.58
C SER A 47 23.87 6.55 18.32
N PRO A 48 23.60 6.00 17.12
CA PRO A 48 23.75 6.76 15.88
C PRO A 48 22.80 7.93 15.80
N THR A 49 23.23 9.01 15.17
CA THR A 49 22.33 10.03 14.65
C THR A 49 21.94 9.70 13.21
N THR A 50 20.78 10.20 12.79
CA THR A 50 20.38 10.25 11.38
C THR A 50 20.29 11.71 10.95
N GLY A 51 20.23 11.97 9.63
CA GLY A 51 20.19 13.33 9.12
C GLY A 51 18.96 14.11 9.58
N ALA A 52 19.09 15.44 9.68
CA ALA A 52 18.01 16.36 10.08
C ALA A 52 17.02 16.63 8.93
N GLY A 53 16.51 15.57 8.29
CA GLY A 53 15.45 15.68 7.29
C GLY A 53 14.13 16.17 7.92
N GLN A 54 13.27 16.75 7.09
CA GLN A 54 11.92 17.08 7.52
C GLN A 54 11.20 15.79 7.92
N LEU A 55 10.67 15.76 9.13
CA LEU A 55 9.93 14.59 9.59
C LEU A 55 8.64 14.46 8.77
N PRO A 56 8.27 13.22 8.39
CA PRO A 56 7.05 12.95 7.67
C PRO A 56 5.80 13.50 8.37
N THR A 57 4.91 14.10 7.58
CA THR A 57 3.59 14.58 7.99
C THR A 57 2.55 14.13 6.94
N GLY A 58 1.25 14.14 7.24
CA GLY A 58 0.20 13.92 6.20
C GLY A 58 -0.09 12.48 5.77
N ARG A 59 0.56 11.46 6.36
CA ARG A 59 0.20 10.03 6.17
C ARG A 59 -1.01 9.56 6.97
N ARG A 60 -1.52 10.45 7.84
CA ARG A 60 -2.56 10.13 8.81
C ARG A 60 -3.78 9.54 8.10
N PRO A 61 -4.21 8.33 8.46
CA PRO A 61 -5.44 7.77 7.94
C PRO A 61 -6.64 8.64 8.29
N ARG A 62 -7.62 8.74 7.39
CA ARG A 62 -8.79 9.59 7.59
C ARG A 62 -9.59 9.13 8.81
N GLY A 63 -9.98 10.08 9.67
CA GLY A 63 -10.80 9.77 10.85
C GLY A 63 -10.03 9.22 12.06
N THR A 64 -8.69 9.26 12.02
CA THR A 64 -7.84 8.77 13.12
C THR A 64 -8.09 9.53 14.43
N ASN A 65 -8.34 8.80 15.51
CA ASN A 65 -8.34 9.32 16.87
C ASN A 65 -6.98 9.03 17.54
N ASP A 66 -6.13 10.05 17.63
CA ASP A 66 -4.79 9.92 18.24
C ASP A 66 -4.83 9.62 19.74
N GLN A 67 -5.97 9.81 20.40
CA GLN A 67 -6.20 9.51 21.82
C GLN A 67 -6.90 8.16 22.03
N ALA A 68 -7.15 7.38 20.98
CA ALA A 68 -7.75 6.06 21.10
C ALA A 68 -6.86 5.13 21.93
N PRO A 69 -7.42 4.29 22.81
CA PRO A 69 -6.66 3.23 23.46
C PRO A 69 -6.12 2.25 22.41
N LEU A 70 -4.97 1.65 22.70
CA LEU A 70 -4.41 0.61 21.86
C LEU A 70 -5.30 -0.65 21.86
N PRO A 71 -5.42 -1.36 20.73
CA PRO A 71 -6.19 -2.60 20.67
C PRO A 71 -5.57 -3.68 21.58
N LYS A 72 -6.42 -4.57 22.08
CA LYS A 72 -6.01 -5.72 22.90
C LYS A 72 -5.83 -6.95 22.02
N LEU A 73 -4.91 -7.83 22.41
CA LEU A 73 -4.74 -9.14 21.77
C LEU A 73 -6.04 -9.97 21.87
N GLY A 74 -6.28 -10.79 20.86
CA GLY A 74 -7.47 -11.63 20.74
C GLY A 74 -8.53 -11.07 19.79
N PRO A 75 -9.75 -11.64 19.82
CA PRO A 75 -10.83 -11.29 18.89
C PRO A 75 -11.20 -9.81 18.94
N LEU A 76 -11.45 -9.23 17.77
CA LEU A 76 -12.06 -7.91 17.68
C LEU A 76 -13.55 -8.04 18.06
N ILE A 77 -13.86 -7.81 19.33
CA ILE A 77 -15.24 -7.87 19.82
C ILE A 77 -15.99 -6.65 19.28
N ALA A 78 -17.04 -6.88 18.51
CA ALA A 78 -17.89 -5.84 17.89
C ALA A 78 -18.70 -4.98 18.89
N ALA A 79 -18.36 -5.03 20.18
CA ALA A 79 -19.05 -4.27 21.21
C ALA A 79 -18.76 -2.77 21.02
N LEU A 80 -19.66 -2.10 20.29
CA LEU A 80 -19.98 -0.64 20.25
C LEU A 80 -20.09 -0.01 18.84
N ILE A 81 -20.32 -0.76 17.75
CA ILE A 81 -20.62 -0.13 16.46
C ILE A 81 -22.13 -0.01 16.25
N ASN A 82 -22.63 1.23 16.25
CA ASN A 82 -23.98 1.62 15.89
C ASN A 82 -24.34 1.07 14.48
N PRO A 83 -25.38 0.25 14.31
CA PRO A 83 -25.72 -0.39 13.04
C PRO A 83 -26.29 0.55 11.95
N ASN A 84 -26.32 1.86 12.16
CA ASN A 84 -26.97 2.84 11.27
C ASN A 84 -26.03 3.55 10.28
N GLY A 85 -24.77 3.11 10.14
CA GLY A 85 -23.91 3.57 9.05
C GLY A 85 -24.38 2.97 7.72
N THR A 86 -24.90 3.79 6.82
CA THR A 86 -25.31 3.33 5.48
C THR A 86 -24.08 2.87 4.69
N ILE A 87 -23.90 1.55 4.59
CA ILE A 87 -22.93 0.90 3.70
C ILE A 87 -23.34 1.23 2.26
N ARG A 88 -22.61 2.13 1.59
CA ARG A 88 -22.73 2.26 0.13
C ARG A 88 -21.99 1.10 -0.51
N GLN A 89 -22.71 0.01 -0.80
CA GLN A 89 -22.20 -1.06 -1.65
C GLN A 89 -21.85 -0.47 -3.03
N GLN A 90 -20.57 -0.41 -3.36
CA GLN A 90 -20.16 -0.22 -4.75
C GLN A 90 -20.43 -1.53 -5.50
N ALA A 91 -21.34 -1.49 -6.49
CA ALA A 91 -21.64 -2.63 -7.35
C ALA A 91 -20.39 -3.11 -8.09
N GLY A 92 -20.25 -4.43 -8.26
CA GLY A 92 -19.16 -5.04 -9.04
C GLY A 92 -19.14 -4.53 -10.48
N VAL A 93 -17.93 -4.43 -11.06
CA VAL A 93 -17.76 -4.00 -12.46
C VAL A 93 -18.00 -5.20 -13.37
N VAL A 94 -19.08 -5.15 -14.16
CA VAL A 94 -19.33 -6.04 -15.30
C VAL A 94 -19.03 -5.23 -16.57
N PRO A 95 -18.22 -5.73 -17.52
CA PRO A 95 -18.03 -5.06 -18.81
C PRO A 95 -19.37 -4.84 -19.52
N ALA A 96 -19.58 -3.65 -20.08
CA ALA A 96 -20.82 -3.31 -20.78
C ALA A 96 -21.02 -4.21 -22.01
N GLN A 97 -22.19 -4.86 -22.12
CA GLN A 97 -22.61 -5.49 -23.37
C GLN A 97 -22.88 -4.42 -24.44
N PRO A 98 -22.46 -4.62 -25.71
CA PRO A 98 -22.80 -3.68 -26.77
C PRO A 98 -24.30 -3.72 -27.08
N ASN A 99 -24.96 -2.56 -26.98
CA ASN A 99 -26.37 -2.39 -27.35
C ASN A 99 -26.48 -2.21 -28.88
N PRO A 100 -27.40 -2.90 -29.59
CA PRO A 100 -27.52 -2.80 -31.05
C PRO A 100 -28.42 -1.62 -31.44
N GLY A 101 -27.86 -0.58 -32.04
CA GLY A 101 -28.65 0.53 -32.59
C GLY A 101 -27.81 1.54 -33.36
N GLY A 102 -27.74 1.41 -34.68
CA GLY A 102 -27.13 2.41 -35.56
C GLY A 102 -27.04 1.93 -37.02
N GLN A 103 -27.58 2.74 -37.93
CA GLN A 103 -27.85 2.43 -39.34
C GLN A 103 -26.62 2.20 -40.22
N ALA A 104 -26.86 1.47 -41.31
CA ALA A 104 -25.90 0.88 -42.23
C ALA A 104 -25.01 1.86 -43.02
N VAL A 105 -23.76 1.44 -43.24
CA VAL A 105 -22.87 1.87 -44.34
C VAL A 105 -22.28 0.59 -44.98
N PRO A 106 -22.20 0.47 -46.32
CA PRO A 106 -21.95 -0.82 -46.97
C PRO A 106 -20.47 -1.09 -47.29
N ASN A 107 -20.12 -2.39 -47.23
CA ASN A 107 -19.03 -3.10 -47.95
C ASN A 107 -17.58 -2.86 -47.45
N VAL A 108 -16.63 -3.80 -47.35
CA VAL A 108 -16.45 -5.23 -47.72
C VAL A 108 -15.43 -5.82 -46.73
N ALA A 109 -15.73 -6.92 -46.04
CA ALA A 109 -14.74 -7.90 -45.57
C ALA A 109 -15.49 -9.16 -45.08
N GLN A 110 -14.97 -10.32 -45.46
CA GLN A 110 -15.57 -11.64 -45.20
C GLN A 110 -15.77 -11.92 -43.70
N PRO A 111 -16.76 -12.76 -43.32
CA PRO A 111 -17.02 -13.06 -41.93
C PRO A 111 -15.86 -13.87 -41.32
N VAL A 112 -15.03 -13.19 -40.51
CA VAL A 112 -14.23 -13.87 -39.50
C VAL A 112 -15.23 -14.33 -38.45
N GLN A 113 -15.36 -15.64 -38.27
CA GLN A 113 -16.21 -16.20 -37.22
C GLN A 113 -15.84 -15.57 -35.86
N PRO A 114 -16.80 -15.32 -34.97
CA PRO A 114 -16.50 -14.86 -33.63
C PRO A 114 -15.58 -15.89 -32.98
N VAL A 115 -14.32 -15.51 -32.77
CA VAL A 115 -13.40 -16.27 -31.94
C VAL A 115 -14.04 -16.26 -30.56
N GLN A 116 -14.56 -17.42 -30.15
CA GLN A 116 -15.02 -17.60 -28.77
C GLN A 116 -13.90 -17.14 -27.84
N PRO A 117 -14.22 -16.48 -26.70
CA PRO A 117 -13.22 -16.18 -25.69
C PRO A 117 -12.48 -17.48 -25.39
N VAL A 118 -11.17 -17.49 -25.64
CA VAL A 118 -10.33 -18.63 -25.27
C VAL A 118 -10.54 -18.81 -23.77
N PRO A 119 -11.09 -19.95 -23.30
CA PRO A 119 -11.16 -20.21 -21.88
C PRO A 119 -9.71 -20.17 -21.38
N ASN A 120 -9.39 -19.23 -20.49
CA ASN A 120 -8.12 -19.31 -19.79
C ASN A 120 -8.10 -20.67 -19.09
N ALA A 121 -7.23 -21.56 -19.57
CA ALA A 121 -7.00 -22.85 -18.96
C ALA A 121 -6.50 -22.63 -17.53
N GLY A 122 -7.31 -22.99 -16.54
CA GLY A 122 -6.88 -23.04 -15.14
C GLY A 122 -7.86 -22.57 -14.07
N ALA A 123 -9.12 -22.22 -14.38
CA ALA A 123 -10.11 -22.02 -13.32
C ALA A 123 -10.54 -23.37 -12.73
N ASP A 124 -9.93 -23.76 -11.60
CA ASP A 124 -10.45 -24.82 -10.73
C ASP A 124 -11.91 -24.49 -10.37
N PRO A 125 -12.88 -25.42 -10.49
CA PRO A 125 -14.30 -25.20 -10.12
C PRO A 125 -14.49 -25.05 -8.60
N GLY A 126 -13.82 -24.07 -8.02
CA GLY A 126 -13.96 -23.67 -6.63
C GLY A 126 -15.24 -22.92 -6.33
N LEU A 127 -15.29 -22.29 -5.15
CA LEU A 127 -16.40 -21.44 -4.75
C LEU A 127 -16.67 -20.38 -5.83
N SER A 128 -17.95 -20.11 -6.10
CA SER A 128 -18.30 -18.97 -6.93
C SER A 128 -17.78 -17.68 -6.29
N THR A 129 -17.55 -16.63 -7.08
CA THR A 129 -17.12 -15.33 -6.54
C THR A 129 -18.11 -14.80 -5.49
N ALA A 130 -19.40 -15.14 -5.59
CA ALA A 130 -20.41 -14.79 -4.59
C ALA A 130 -20.24 -15.58 -3.29
N ASP A 131 -20.02 -16.89 -3.36
CA ASP A 131 -19.81 -17.73 -2.17
C ASP A 131 -18.51 -17.36 -1.45
N ALA A 132 -17.44 -17.09 -2.21
CA ALA A 132 -16.17 -16.63 -1.66
C ALA A 132 -16.30 -15.26 -0.96
N ALA A 133 -17.09 -14.34 -1.52
CA ALA A 133 -17.42 -13.08 -0.86
C ALA A 133 -18.26 -13.30 0.41
N GLY A 134 -19.23 -14.23 0.37
CA GLY A 134 -19.99 -14.65 1.55
C GLY A 134 -19.09 -15.17 2.67
N ALA A 135 -18.07 -15.96 2.32
CA ALA A 135 -17.13 -16.51 3.29
C ALA A 135 -16.25 -15.44 3.99
N ILE A 136 -15.97 -14.35 3.29
CA ILE A 136 -15.29 -13.19 3.88
C ILE A 136 -16.23 -12.42 4.80
N ALA A 137 -17.49 -12.22 4.40
CA ALA A 137 -18.48 -11.49 5.19
C ALA A 137 -18.78 -12.17 6.55
N GLY A 138 -18.71 -13.50 6.61
CA GLY A 138 -18.88 -14.28 7.84
C GLY A 138 -17.62 -14.42 8.70
N SER A 139 -16.51 -13.80 8.32
CA SER A 139 -15.21 -14.02 8.97
C SER A 139 -15.09 -13.32 10.32
N GLN A 140 -14.23 -13.87 11.17
CA GLN A 140 -13.83 -13.26 12.44
C GLN A 140 -12.38 -12.84 12.37
N THR A 141 -12.10 -11.63 12.84
CA THR A 141 -10.75 -11.06 12.86
C THR A 141 -10.27 -10.86 14.29
N SER A 142 -9.00 -11.17 14.55
CA SER A 142 -8.32 -11.01 15.83
C SER A 142 -6.98 -10.31 15.66
N LEU A 143 -6.54 -9.61 16.71
CA LEU A 143 -5.17 -9.13 16.85
C LEU A 143 -4.33 -10.25 17.49
N VAL A 144 -3.32 -10.74 16.79
CA VAL A 144 -2.43 -11.81 17.29
C VAL A 144 -1.34 -11.21 18.17
N GLU A 145 -0.58 -10.24 17.64
CA GLU A 145 0.60 -9.69 18.29
C GLU A 145 0.98 -8.31 17.72
N TRP A 146 1.74 -7.52 18.47
CA TRP A 146 2.50 -6.39 17.95
C TRP A 146 3.81 -6.89 17.32
N VAL A 147 4.01 -6.65 16.02
CA VAL A 147 5.24 -7.03 15.31
C VAL A 147 6.38 -6.08 15.63
N THR A 148 6.07 -4.79 15.77
CA THR A 148 7.06 -3.72 16.02
C THR A 148 6.70 -2.85 17.21
N GLY A 149 7.65 -2.02 17.61
CA GLY A 149 7.47 -1.02 18.65
C GLY A 149 7.72 -1.53 20.06
N PRO A 150 7.40 -0.70 21.07
CA PRO A 150 7.67 -1.00 22.47
C PRO A 150 6.76 -2.08 23.05
N ASN A 151 5.57 -2.26 22.46
CA ASN A 151 4.60 -3.28 22.87
C ASN A 151 4.89 -4.65 22.25
N SER A 152 5.85 -4.74 21.32
CA SER A 152 6.22 -5.99 20.67
C SER A 152 7.18 -6.82 21.53
N PRO A 153 6.98 -8.15 21.62
CA PRO A 153 7.96 -9.03 22.26
C PRO A 153 9.29 -9.08 21.48
N ASN A 154 9.34 -8.57 20.25
CA ASN A 154 10.57 -8.43 19.50
C ASN A 154 11.54 -7.40 20.06
N GLN A 155 11.18 -6.59 21.06
CA GLN A 155 12.07 -5.59 21.71
C GLN A 155 12.79 -4.70 20.69
N THR A 156 12.03 -4.19 19.73
CA THR A 156 12.60 -3.60 18.51
C THR A 156 13.43 -2.35 18.77
N LEU A 157 13.16 -1.60 19.86
CA LEU A 157 13.96 -0.45 20.23
C LEU A 157 15.37 -0.86 20.68
N GLN A 158 15.45 -1.84 21.57
CA GLN A 158 16.72 -2.30 22.15
C GLN A 158 17.56 -3.09 21.15
N ARG A 159 16.91 -3.88 20.29
CA ARG A 159 17.59 -4.80 19.36
C ARG A 159 17.87 -4.21 17.98
N PHE A 160 17.15 -3.16 17.59
CA PHE A 160 17.21 -2.62 16.23
C PHE A 160 17.17 -1.08 16.18
N GLY A 161 17.01 -0.39 17.32
CA GLY A 161 16.89 1.06 17.35
C GLY A 161 15.59 1.55 16.69
N ILE A 162 14.52 0.77 16.86
CA ILE A 162 13.20 1.02 16.27
C ILE A 162 12.16 1.17 17.37
N SER A 163 11.66 2.38 17.59
CA SER A 163 10.56 2.67 18.52
C SER A 163 9.20 2.65 17.84
N GLY A 164 9.16 2.70 16.50
CA GLY A 164 7.94 2.54 15.73
C GLY A 164 8.20 2.67 14.24
N THR A 165 7.31 2.08 13.46
CA THR A 165 7.42 2.00 12.00
C THR A 165 6.06 1.74 11.34
N ASP A 166 5.97 1.97 10.03
CA ASP A 166 4.77 1.67 9.23
C ASP A 166 4.98 0.61 8.14
N LEU A 167 3.86 0.17 7.56
CA LEU A 167 3.71 -0.82 6.47
C LEU A 167 3.91 -2.27 6.92
N GLY A 168 5.13 -2.79 6.85
CA GLY A 168 5.41 -4.20 7.09
C GLY A 168 5.00 -5.11 5.94
N ILE A 169 5.47 -4.79 4.72
CA ILE A 169 5.21 -5.54 3.48
C ILE A 169 5.97 -6.88 3.52
N PRO A 170 5.29 -8.03 3.62
CA PRO A 170 5.93 -9.33 3.73
C PRO A 170 6.15 -9.99 2.36
N TRP A 171 7.26 -10.69 2.17
CA TRP A 171 7.47 -11.60 1.04
C TRP A 171 8.44 -12.74 1.38
N ASP A 172 8.26 -13.88 0.72
CA ASP A 172 9.18 -15.02 0.81
C ASP A 172 10.46 -14.72 0.01
N ASN A 173 11.63 -14.95 0.62
CA ASN A 173 12.91 -14.72 -0.04
C ASN A 173 13.21 -15.67 -1.21
N GLY A 174 12.49 -16.79 -1.31
CA GLY A 174 12.66 -17.79 -2.35
C GLY A 174 13.95 -18.61 -2.20
N ASP A 175 14.59 -18.63 -1.02
CA ASP A 175 15.78 -19.44 -0.74
C ASP A 175 15.36 -20.75 -0.04
N PRO A 176 15.35 -21.90 -0.73
CA PRO A 176 14.91 -23.17 -0.14
C PRO A 176 15.83 -23.67 0.98
N GLY A 177 17.10 -23.22 1.03
CA GLY A 177 18.05 -23.62 2.07
C GLY A 177 17.97 -22.75 3.32
N ASN A 178 17.47 -21.52 3.20
CA ASN A 178 17.34 -20.56 4.30
C ASN A 178 16.06 -19.74 4.13
N ARG A 179 14.91 -20.41 4.18
CA ARG A 179 13.61 -19.77 3.97
C ARG A 179 13.36 -18.71 5.03
N GLN A 180 13.12 -17.48 4.58
CA GLN A 180 12.77 -16.36 5.44
C GLN A 180 11.67 -15.53 4.78
N ILE A 181 10.79 -14.99 5.60
CA ILE A 181 9.95 -13.86 5.22
C ILE A 181 10.72 -12.58 5.52
N LEU A 182 10.79 -11.73 4.51
CA LEU A 182 11.32 -10.39 4.62
C LEU A 182 10.14 -9.44 4.78
N TYR A 183 10.31 -8.44 5.64
CA TYR A 183 9.31 -7.41 5.92
C TYR A 183 9.92 -6.05 5.65
N ALA A 184 9.45 -5.35 4.62
CA ALA A 184 9.87 -3.98 4.34
C ALA A 184 8.93 -3.00 5.02
N PHE A 185 9.52 -2.05 5.73
CA PHE A 185 8.80 -1.01 6.42
C PHE A 185 9.11 0.35 5.80
N GLY A 186 8.21 1.31 5.99
CA GLY A 186 8.41 2.69 5.57
C GLY A 186 9.11 3.51 6.66
N ASP A 187 8.52 4.65 6.99
CA ASP A 187 9.10 5.57 7.95
C ASP A 187 9.33 4.89 9.29
N THR A 188 10.56 4.95 9.77
CA THR A 188 11.00 4.21 10.94
C THR A 188 11.72 5.14 11.91
N PHE A 189 11.24 5.21 13.15
CA PHE A 189 11.79 6.05 14.21
C PHE A 189 12.56 5.22 15.22
N GLY A 190 13.56 5.83 15.86
CA GLY A 190 14.34 5.21 16.94
C GLY A 190 14.14 5.98 18.24
N TYR A 191 15.22 6.21 18.99
CA TYR A 191 15.17 6.98 20.23
C TYR A 191 14.75 8.43 19.94
N CYS A 192 13.57 8.82 20.42
CA CYS A 192 12.97 10.12 20.16
C CYS A 192 13.70 11.31 20.82
N ARG A 193 14.52 11.04 21.85
CA ARG A 193 15.40 12.04 22.48
C ARG A 193 16.59 12.45 21.60
N ILE A 194 16.92 11.67 20.58
CA ILE A 194 17.98 12.04 19.61
C ILE A 194 17.39 13.01 18.59
N GLN A 195 18.14 14.08 18.26
CA GLN A 195 17.75 15.01 17.20
C GLN A 195 17.47 14.28 15.88
N GLY A 196 16.36 14.61 15.22
CA GLY A 196 15.90 13.89 14.03
C GLY A 196 15.28 12.51 14.32
N LYS A 197 15.11 12.15 15.60
CA LYS A 197 14.40 10.94 16.08
C LYS A 197 14.94 9.62 15.53
N GLN A 198 16.20 9.62 15.09
CA GLN A 198 16.82 8.53 14.33
C GLN A 198 15.98 8.06 13.12
N TRP A 199 15.27 8.98 12.47
CA TRP A 199 14.39 8.65 11.35
C TRP A 199 15.17 8.02 10.18
N ARG A 200 14.61 6.93 9.65
CA ARG A 200 15.00 6.26 8.38
C ARG A 200 13.74 6.11 7.53
N GLN A 201 13.86 6.26 6.22
CA GLN A 201 12.72 6.23 5.29
C GLN A 201 12.17 4.81 5.08
N ASN A 202 12.98 3.80 5.37
CA ASN A 202 12.65 2.39 5.23
C ASN A 202 13.65 1.56 6.02
N VAL A 203 13.19 0.42 6.53
CA VAL A 203 14.04 -0.62 7.12
C VAL A 203 13.50 -2.00 6.72
N LEU A 204 14.23 -3.05 7.09
CA LEU A 204 13.87 -4.42 6.77
C LEU A 204 13.99 -5.31 8.01
N PHE A 205 13.01 -6.18 8.25
CA PHE A 205 13.18 -7.35 9.11
C PHE A 205 13.17 -8.65 8.33
N ARG A 206 13.73 -9.70 8.93
CA ARG A 206 13.71 -11.08 8.44
C ARG A 206 13.23 -12.00 9.55
N SER A 207 12.35 -12.92 9.21
CA SER A 207 11.88 -13.97 10.10
C SER A 207 11.89 -15.31 9.40
N ASN A 208 12.31 -16.36 10.10
CA ASN A 208 12.14 -17.76 9.71
C ASN A 208 11.03 -18.44 10.54
N ASP A 209 10.22 -17.65 11.24
CA ASP A 209 9.11 -18.13 12.04
C ASP A 209 7.98 -18.63 11.14
N ASN A 210 7.48 -19.83 11.41
CA ASN A 210 6.44 -20.49 10.62
C ASN A 210 5.13 -20.62 11.40
N ASN A 211 5.08 -20.22 12.67
CA ASN A 211 3.88 -20.33 13.49
C ASN A 211 3.19 -18.97 13.66
N LEU A 212 2.46 -18.53 12.65
CA LEU A 212 1.80 -17.22 12.69
C LEU A 212 0.71 -17.09 13.77
N ALA A 213 0.27 -18.21 14.36
CA ALA A 213 -0.73 -18.21 15.42
C ALA A 213 -0.21 -17.68 16.76
N ASP A 214 1.10 -17.67 16.99
CA ASP A 214 1.70 -17.14 18.22
C ASP A 214 2.49 -15.83 18.03
N GLY A 215 2.60 -15.32 16.80
CA GLY A 215 3.21 -14.03 16.51
C GLY A 215 4.14 -14.07 15.30
N ILE A 216 5.02 -13.08 15.22
CA ILE A 216 6.16 -13.08 14.28
C ILE A 216 7.43 -12.83 15.08
N THR A 217 8.25 -13.87 15.26
CA THR A 217 9.54 -13.73 15.92
C THR A 217 10.61 -13.22 14.94
N ILE A 218 11.25 -12.10 15.27
CA ILE A 218 12.43 -11.60 14.56
C ILE A 218 13.69 -12.13 15.26
N GLY A 219 14.55 -12.83 14.51
CA GLY A 219 15.84 -13.33 15.00
C GLY A 219 16.81 -12.21 15.38
N PRO A 220 17.93 -12.50 16.06
CA PRO A 220 18.95 -11.48 16.37
C PRO A 220 19.51 -10.85 15.09
N GLY A 221 19.79 -9.54 15.14
CA GLY A 221 20.51 -8.85 14.08
C GLY A 221 22.02 -9.04 14.18
N ALA A 222 22.71 -9.11 13.04
CA ALA A 222 24.17 -9.18 12.99
C ALA A 222 24.69 -8.43 11.76
N VAL A 223 25.65 -7.53 11.96
CA VAL A 223 26.23 -6.70 10.89
C VAL A 223 26.83 -7.59 9.81
N GLY A 224 26.45 -7.34 8.55
CA GLY A 224 26.95 -8.08 7.39
C GLY A 224 26.39 -9.51 7.23
N ASN A 225 25.54 -9.99 8.14
CA ASN A 225 24.89 -11.29 7.99
C ASN A 225 23.54 -11.14 7.29
N LYS A 226 23.51 -11.55 6.01
CA LYS A 226 22.32 -11.50 5.14
C LYS A 226 21.14 -12.36 5.60
N TYR A 227 21.31 -13.26 6.57
CA TYR A 227 20.22 -14.07 7.15
C TYR A 227 19.89 -13.69 8.59
N SER A 228 20.54 -12.65 9.15
CA SER A 228 20.15 -12.13 10.47
C SER A 228 18.84 -11.35 10.41
N GLY A 229 18.23 -11.11 11.58
CA GLY A 229 16.88 -10.54 11.69
C GLY A 229 16.70 -9.15 11.08
N SER A 230 17.78 -8.41 10.79
CA SER A 230 17.71 -7.12 10.09
C SER A 230 19.08 -6.76 9.48
N PRO A 231 19.13 -6.08 8.32
CA PRO A 231 20.33 -5.40 7.86
C PRO A 231 20.76 -4.32 8.87
N LEU A 232 21.90 -4.52 9.52
CA LEU A 232 22.39 -3.61 10.56
C LEU A 232 23.45 -2.64 10.03
N ARG A 233 23.38 -1.37 10.44
CA ARG A 233 24.48 -0.40 10.26
C ARG A 233 25.58 -0.66 11.29
N GLN A 234 25.15 -0.93 12.51
CA GLN A 234 25.97 -1.31 13.66
C GLN A 234 25.11 -2.17 14.59
N ALA A 235 25.73 -2.75 15.63
CA ALA A 235 25.01 -3.50 16.64
C ALA A 235 23.80 -2.70 17.16
N ASN A 236 22.65 -3.37 17.24
CA ASN A 236 21.39 -2.83 17.73
C ASN A 236 20.80 -1.65 16.92
N PHE A 237 21.21 -1.45 15.67
CA PHE A 237 20.69 -0.36 14.84
C PHE A 237 20.49 -0.79 13.37
N SER A 238 19.24 -0.97 12.97
CA SER A 238 18.87 -1.26 11.58
C SER A 238 19.24 -0.10 10.66
N LYS A 239 19.76 -0.44 9.48
CA LYS A 239 20.10 0.55 8.44
C LYS A 239 18.91 0.85 7.54
N GLN A 240 18.92 2.03 6.94
CA GLN A 240 18.05 2.30 5.79
C GLN A 240 18.50 1.43 4.61
N ILE A 241 17.57 0.71 3.97
CA ILE A 241 17.92 -0.28 2.95
C ILE A 241 17.93 0.28 1.53
N LEU A 242 17.00 1.17 1.19
CA LEU A 242 17.01 1.81 -0.12
C LEU A 242 18.11 2.88 -0.18
N PRO A 243 18.95 2.85 -1.22
CA PRO A 243 20.02 3.82 -1.38
C PRO A 243 19.44 5.22 -1.58
N ALA A 244 20.05 6.23 -0.95
CA ALA A 244 19.68 7.64 -1.12
C ALA A 244 20.03 8.14 -2.53
N VAL A 245 19.28 7.72 -3.55
CA VAL A 245 19.45 8.17 -4.93
C VAL A 245 18.60 9.41 -5.16
N GLN A 246 19.25 10.53 -5.48
CA GLN A 246 18.57 11.79 -5.79
C GLN A 246 18.27 11.85 -7.29
N LEU A 247 17.09 11.35 -7.70
CA LEU A 247 16.62 11.44 -9.10
C LEU A 247 15.73 12.67 -9.36
N ALA A 248 15.13 13.22 -8.30
CA ALA A 248 14.28 14.40 -8.35
C ALA A 248 14.93 15.58 -7.61
N PRO A 249 14.64 16.84 -7.98
CA PRO A 249 15.22 18.03 -7.33
C PRO A 249 14.93 18.10 -5.82
N HIS A 250 13.73 17.67 -5.42
CA HIS A 250 13.29 17.58 -4.04
C HIS A 250 12.68 16.19 -3.80
N GLN A 251 12.97 15.59 -2.65
CA GLN A 251 12.49 14.26 -2.29
C GLN A 251 12.31 14.16 -0.78
N GLU A 252 11.06 14.05 -0.34
CA GLU A 252 10.73 13.91 1.09
C GLU A 252 11.10 12.52 1.61
N GLY A 253 10.89 11.47 0.81
CA GLY A 253 11.22 10.11 1.22
C GLY A 253 11.07 9.06 0.12
N MET A 254 11.72 7.91 0.29
CA MET A 254 11.53 6.73 -0.54
C MET A 254 10.90 5.61 0.27
N ILE A 255 9.67 5.23 -0.09
CA ILE A 255 8.82 4.35 0.70
C ILE A 255 8.51 3.08 -0.10
N PRO A 256 8.83 1.89 0.43
CA PRO A 256 8.42 0.62 -0.15
C PRO A 256 6.90 0.53 -0.27
N THR A 257 6.41 -0.17 -1.29
CA THR A 257 4.97 -0.38 -1.50
C THR A 257 4.64 -1.83 -1.88
N ALA A 258 5.56 -2.53 -2.53
CA ALA A 258 5.47 -3.96 -2.82
C ALA A 258 6.86 -4.59 -2.84
N ALA A 259 6.94 -5.89 -2.57
CA ALA A 259 8.17 -6.64 -2.77
C ALA A 259 7.88 -8.12 -3.11
N ILE A 260 8.83 -8.77 -3.79
CA ILE A 260 8.73 -10.19 -4.16
C ILE A 260 10.10 -10.82 -4.40
N GLY A 261 10.26 -12.10 -4.03
CA GLY A 261 11.44 -12.91 -4.35
C GLY A 261 11.23 -13.71 -5.65
N ILE A 262 12.11 -13.53 -6.63
CA ILE A 262 12.08 -14.24 -7.92
C ILE A 262 13.50 -14.64 -8.31
N ALA A 263 13.69 -15.94 -8.59
CA ALA A 263 14.98 -16.52 -8.99
C ALA A 263 16.15 -16.13 -8.07
N GLY A 264 15.91 -16.11 -6.75
CA GLY A 264 16.90 -15.75 -5.72
C GLY A 264 17.13 -14.24 -5.54
N ASN A 265 16.59 -13.39 -6.40
CA ASN A 265 16.66 -11.94 -6.27
C ASN A 265 15.40 -11.41 -5.58
N GLN A 266 15.56 -10.35 -4.80
CA GLN A 266 14.47 -9.62 -4.16
C GLN A 266 14.19 -8.36 -4.99
N TYR A 267 12.95 -8.16 -5.41
CA TYR A 267 12.51 -6.98 -6.13
C TYR A 267 11.54 -6.19 -5.28
N MET A 268 11.67 -4.86 -5.28
CA MET A 268 10.83 -3.96 -4.48
C MET A 268 10.31 -2.80 -5.33
N ASN A 269 9.00 -2.58 -5.37
CA ASN A 269 8.44 -1.32 -5.85
C ASN A 269 8.48 -0.30 -4.71
N PHE A 270 9.04 0.87 -4.97
CA PHE A 270 9.03 1.99 -4.03
C PHE A 270 8.55 3.26 -4.72
N MET A 271 8.02 4.17 -3.92
CA MET A 271 7.64 5.51 -4.36
C MET A 271 8.61 6.56 -3.81
N SER A 272 9.00 7.52 -4.65
CA SER A 272 9.64 8.77 -4.23
C SER A 272 8.56 9.80 -3.95
N ILE A 273 8.46 10.27 -2.71
CA ILE A 273 7.52 11.32 -2.31
C ILE A 273 8.05 12.69 -2.73
N LYS A 274 7.20 13.48 -3.39
CA LYS A 274 7.45 14.87 -3.76
C LYS A 274 7.06 15.82 -2.63
N GLN A 275 5.84 15.66 -2.12
CA GLN A 275 5.31 16.44 -1.00
C GLN A 275 4.10 15.73 -0.39
N TRP A 276 3.94 15.93 0.91
CA TRP A 276 2.77 15.49 1.67
C TRP A 276 1.61 16.48 1.54
N GLY A 277 0.39 15.95 1.52
CA GLY A 277 -0.85 16.72 1.48
C GLY A 277 -1.65 16.58 2.78
N ARG A 278 -2.98 16.56 2.65
CA ARG A 278 -3.90 16.27 3.76
C ARG A 278 -3.84 14.78 4.14
N ASP A 279 -4.56 14.40 5.19
CA ASP A 279 -4.72 13.02 5.65
C ASP A 279 -5.02 12.06 4.48
N GLY A 280 -4.06 11.18 4.16
CA GLY A 280 -4.17 10.17 3.09
C GLY A 280 -3.83 10.68 1.67
N GLU A 281 -3.40 11.93 1.54
CA GLU A 281 -3.02 12.56 0.28
C GLU A 281 -1.52 12.88 0.23
N TRP A 282 -0.87 12.52 -0.87
CA TRP A 282 0.49 12.92 -1.18
C TRP A 282 0.69 12.88 -2.69
N SER A 283 1.74 13.55 -3.17
CA SER A 283 2.19 13.43 -4.55
C SER A 283 3.57 12.77 -4.59
N THR A 284 3.81 11.98 -5.62
CA THR A 284 5.09 11.33 -5.86
C THR A 284 5.84 12.02 -7.00
N ASN A 285 7.17 12.02 -6.94
CA ASN A 285 7.98 12.37 -8.11
C ASN A 285 7.92 11.24 -9.13
N TYR A 286 8.08 10.00 -8.64
CA TYR A 286 8.10 8.77 -9.43
C TYR A 286 7.89 7.54 -8.53
N SER A 287 7.66 6.39 -9.15
CA SER A 287 7.92 5.06 -8.59
C SER A 287 9.01 4.35 -9.37
N ALA A 288 9.69 3.38 -8.77
CA ALA A 288 10.69 2.56 -9.45
C ALA A 288 10.86 1.19 -8.77
N ILE A 289 11.60 0.31 -9.43
CA ILE A 289 11.98 -1.01 -8.91
C ILE A 289 13.42 -0.96 -8.37
N ALA A 290 13.58 -1.39 -7.12
CA ALA A 290 14.86 -1.73 -6.53
C ALA A 290 15.08 -3.25 -6.52
N VAL A 291 16.34 -3.67 -6.50
CA VAL A 291 16.75 -5.08 -6.46
C VAL A 291 17.80 -5.33 -5.40
N SER A 292 17.71 -6.49 -4.76
CA SER A 292 18.74 -7.04 -3.88
C SER A 292 19.04 -8.48 -4.29
N ASN A 293 20.33 -8.81 -4.36
CA ASN A 293 20.83 -10.13 -4.75
C ASN A 293 21.41 -10.88 -3.53
N ASP A 294 21.27 -10.30 -2.34
CA ASP A 294 21.88 -10.74 -1.09
C ASP A 294 20.86 -10.76 0.05
N ASN A 295 19.66 -11.28 -0.24
CA ASN A 295 18.58 -11.47 0.73
C ASN A 295 18.18 -10.16 1.45
N GLY A 296 18.12 -9.04 0.72
CA GLY A 296 17.71 -7.74 1.23
C GLY A 296 18.79 -6.98 2.00
N GLU A 297 20.05 -7.44 1.98
CA GLU A 297 21.14 -6.80 2.71
C GLU A 297 21.61 -5.51 2.03
N THR A 298 21.71 -5.49 0.70
CA THR A 298 22.03 -4.31 -0.11
C THR A 298 21.08 -4.16 -1.28
N TRP A 299 20.77 -2.92 -1.66
CA TRP A 299 19.80 -2.62 -2.70
C TRP A 299 20.34 -1.64 -3.75
N GLY A 300 20.02 -1.89 -5.00
CA GLY A 300 20.24 -0.98 -6.12
C GLY A 300 18.91 -0.63 -6.81
N VAL A 301 18.81 0.55 -7.40
CA VAL A 301 17.61 0.98 -8.15
C VAL A 301 17.85 0.73 -9.64
N TYR A 302 16.86 0.18 -10.36
CA TYR A 302 16.90 0.10 -11.81
C TYR A 302 16.44 1.43 -12.44
N PRO A 303 17.34 2.23 -13.04
CA PRO A 303 16.96 3.55 -13.54
C PRO A 303 15.95 3.48 -14.70
N GLY A 304 15.99 2.40 -15.49
CA GLY A 304 15.03 2.13 -16.56
C GLY A 304 13.60 1.83 -16.10
N THR A 305 13.39 1.66 -14.78
CA THR A 305 12.07 1.39 -14.20
C THR A 305 11.40 2.61 -13.58
N VAL A 306 12.02 3.78 -13.70
CA VAL A 306 11.48 5.03 -13.16
C VAL A 306 10.21 5.44 -13.91
N ARG A 307 9.09 5.48 -13.19
CA ARG A 307 7.78 5.92 -13.67
C ARG A 307 7.46 7.30 -13.13
N SER A 308 7.97 8.34 -13.79
CA SER A 308 7.71 9.74 -13.41
C SER A 308 6.22 10.08 -13.52
N THR A 309 5.70 10.84 -12.56
CA THR A 309 4.31 11.33 -12.56
C THR A 309 4.11 12.58 -13.41
N SER A 310 5.18 13.29 -13.77
CA SER A 310 5.13 14.42 -14.70
C SER A 310 6.44 14.55 -15.51
N PRO A 311 6.43 15.28 -16.64
CA PRO A 311 7.63 15.54 -17.45
C PRO A 311 8.79 16.18 -16.68
N GLU A 312 8.49 17.03 -15.70
CA GLU A 312 9.46 17.86 -15.00
C GLU A 312 9.97 17.26 -13.67
N ASN A 313 9.30 16.24 -13.12
CA ASN A 313 9.66 15.69 -11.81
C ASN A 313 11.01 14.96 -11.79
N VAL A 314 11.37 14.30 -12.89
CA VAL A 314 12.62 13.53 -12.99
C VAL A 314 13.37 13.89 -14.29
N PRO A 315 14.32 14.85 -14.24
CA PRO A 315 14.96 15.38 -15.44
C PRO A 315 15.65 14.35 -16.35
N ARG A 316 16.06 13.21 -15.80
CA ARG A 316 16.80 12.16 -16.52
C ARG A 316 15.94 10.94 -16.88
N ALA A 317 14.65 10.95 -16.57
CA ALA A 317 13.73 9.86 -16.91
C ALA A 317 12.75 10.31 -17.98
N ARG A 318 12.42 9.39 -18.90
CA ARG A 318 11.38 9.63 -19.89
C ARG A 318 10.02 9.62 -19.20
N PHE A 319 9.23 10.67 -19.39
CA PHE A 319 7.82 10.64 -19.02
C PHE A 319 7.02 9.81 -20.02
N VAL A 320 6.20 8.90 -19.51
CA VAL A 320 5.27 8.08 -20.29
C VAL A 320 3.87 8.28 -19.70
N PRO A 321 2.90 8.83 -20.46
CA PRO A 321 1.54 9.01 -19.96
C PRO A 321 0.95 7.70 -19.44
N GLY A 322 0.24 7.74 -18.31
CA GLY A 322 -0.28 6.57 -17.61
C GLY A 322 0.60 6.08 -16.47
N ASN A 323 1.88 6.48 -16.40
CA ASN A 323 2.76 6.13 -15.29
C ASN A 323 2.23 6.58 -13.93
N GLU A 324 1.48 7.68 -13.91
CA GLU A 324 0.78 8.19 -12.72
C GLU A 324 -0.21 7.19 -12.11
N LYS A 325 -0.60 6.13 -12.83
CA LYS A 325 -1.47 5.05 -12.33
C LYS A 325 -0.72 3.97 -11.54
N PHE A 326 0.62 3.98 -11.55
CA PHE A 326 1.48 2.90 -11.02
C PHE A 326 2.53 3.43 -10.05
N GLN A 327 2.11 4.27 -9.09
CA GLN A 327 2.99 4.92 -8.11
C GLN A 327 3.20 4.07 -6.86
N MET A 328 2.11 3.50 -6.32
CA MET A 328 2.20 2.42 -5.34
C MET A 328 1.94 1.10 -6.05
N GLY A 329 2.38 -0.01 -5.44
CA GLY A 329 2.32 -1.32 -6.06
C GLY A 329 1.75 -2.39 -5.13
N ALA A 330 1.28 -3.49 -5.71
CA ALA A 330 1.19 -4.80 -5.08
C ALA A 330 1.55 -5.88 -6.10
N PHE A 331 2.49 -6.74 -5.74
CA PHE A 331 2.97 -7.81 -6.60
C PHE A 331 2.19 -9.10 -6.38
N LEU A 332 1.88 -9.78 -7.47
CA LEU A 332 1.26 -11.09 -7.48
C LEU A 332 2.01 -11.95 -8.49
N ARG A 333 2.62 -13.04 -8.03
CA ARG A 333 3.25 -14.01 -8.91
C ARG A 333 2.17 -14.88 -9.57
N GLY A 334 2.13 -14.88 -10.90
CA GLY A 334 1.26 -15.76 -11.68
C GLY A 334 1.80 -17.19 -11.74
N ASN A 335 0.94 -18.12 -12.15
CA ASN A 335 1.34 -19.49 -12.51
C ASN A 335 1.62 -19.65 -14.02
N ASP A 336 1.56 -18.55 -14.77
CA ASP A 336 1.72 -18.46 -16.22
C ASP A 336 3.07 -17.85 -16.64
N GLY A 337 4.00 -17.71 -15.70
CA GLY A 337 5.32 -17.12 -15.92
C GLY A 337 5.35 -15.59 -15.95
N TYR A 338 4.23 -14.95 -15.60
CA TYR A 338 4.14 -13.50 -15.44
C TYR A 338 4.17 -13.08 -13.96
N LEU A 339 4.84 -11.98 -13.70
CA LEU A 339 4.62 -11.16 -12.52
C LEU A 339 3.52 -10.14 -12.82
N TYR A 340 2.44 -10.17 -12.05
CA TYR A 340 1.41 -9.15 -12.05
C TYR A 340 1.76 -8.04 -11.05
N SER A 341 1.48 -6.81 -11.43
CA SER A 341 1.65 -5.63 -10.58
C SER A 341 0.38 -4.79 -10.63
N TYR A 342 -0.37 -4.81 -9.53
CA TYR A 342 -1.43 -3.84 -9.27
C TYR A 342 -0.77 -2.51 -8.96
N GLY A 343 -1.18 -1.44 -9.64
CA GLY A 343 -0.69 -0.09 -9.43
C GLY A 343 -1.82 0.83 -8.98
N THR A 344 -1.51 1.77 -8.10
CA THR A 344 -2.40 2.89 -7.78
C THR A 344 -1.70 4.23 -8.02
N PRO A 345 -2.46 5.32 -8.23
CA PRO A 345 -1.93 6.68 -8.14
C PRO A 345 -1.33 7.02 -6.78
N SER A 346 -0.69 8.18 -6.67
CA SER A 346 -0.23 8.71 -5.39
C SER A 346 -1.41 8.88 -4.41
N GLY A 347 -1.20 8.58 -3.13
CA GLY A 347 -2.24 8.70 -2.10
C GLY A 347 -3.23 7.53 -2.07
N ARG A 348 -4.22 7.63 -1.18
CA ARG A 348 -5.24 6.58 -0.96
C ARG A 348 -6.56 6.82 -1.70
N GLY A 349 -6.58 7.77 -2.62
CA GLY A 349 -7.79 8.22 -3.31
C GLY A 349 -8.09 7.51 -4.64
N GLY A 350 -7.09 6.83 -5.22
CA GLY A 350 -7.15 6.31 -6.58
C GLY A 350 -7.82 4.94 -6.72
N SER A 351 -8.01 4.51 -7.98
CA SER A 351 -8.36 3.13 -8.32
C SER A 351 -7.11 2.26 -8.49
N ALA A 352 -7.25 0.94 -8.44
CA ALA A 352 -6.18 0.03 -8.82
C ALA A 352 -6.24 -0.33 -10.32
N TYR A 353 -5.08 -0.35 -10.95
CA TYR A 353 -4.85 -0.72 -12.34
C TYR A 353 -3.93 -1.94 -12.40
N LEU A 354 -3.97 -2.71 -13.48
CA LEU A 354 -3.16 -3.93 -13.57
C LEU A 354 -2.17 -3.87 -14.73
N SER A 355 -0.94 -4.26 -14.43
CA SER A 355 0.08 -4.57 -15.41
C SER A 355 0.65 -5.98 -15.16
N ARG A 356 1.30 -6.56 -16.16
CA ARG A 356 2.08 -7.79 -16.02
C ARG A 356 3.36 -7.73 -16.83
N VAL A 357 4.36 -8.49 -16.42
CA VAL A 357 5.65 -8.62 -17.11
C VAL A 357 6.15 -10.06 -16.99
N PRO A 358 6.82 -10.64 -18.01
CA PRO A 358 7.50 -11.91 -17.81
C PRO A 358 8.49 -11.83 -16.63
N GLU A 359 8.56 -12.85 -15.78
CA GLU A 359 9.40 -12.81 -14.56
C GLU A 359 10.87 -12.44 -14.83
N ARG A 360 11.41 -12.85 -15.97
CA ARG A 360 12.79 -12.55 -16.41
C ARG A 360 13.02 -11.09 -16.86
N ALA A 361 11.96 -10.30 -16.98
CA ALA A 361 11.98 -8.98 -17.61
C ALA A 361 11.51 -7.86 -16.67
N ILE A 362 11.41 -8.11 -15.36
CA ILE A 362 11.01 -7.12 -14.33
C ILE A 362 11.74 -5.77 -14.48
N PRO A 363 13.05 -5.72 -14.80
CA PRO A 363 13.75 -4.43 -14.94
C PRO A 363 13.48 -3.66 -16.24
N ASP A 364 12.71 -4.19 -17.19
CA ASP A 364 12.47 -3.58 -18.51
C ASP A 364 10.99 -3.20 -18.71
N LEU A 365 10.68 -1.92 -18.56
CA LEU A 365 9.31 -1.40 -18.72
C LEU A 365 8.74 -1.59 -20.13
N ASN A 366 9.58 -1.80 -21.16
CA ASN A 366 9.07 -2.06 -22.52
C ASN A 366 8.45 -3.45 -22.67
N GLN A 367 8.73 -4.37 -21.73
CA GLN A 367 8.14 -5.71 -21.71
C GLN A 367 6.85 -5.78 -20.88
N TYR A 368 6.48 -4.70 -20.20
CA TYR A 368 5.24 -4.65 -19.43
C TYR A 368 4.04 -4.57 -20.37
N GLN A 369 2.98 -5.28 -20.00
CA GLN A 369 1.68 -5.23 -20.64
C GLN A 369 0.66 -4.70 -19.63
N TYR A 370 -0.30 -3.92 -20.09
CA TYR A 370 -1.26 -3.20 -19.25
C TYR A 370 -2.67 -3.66 -19.59
N TRP A 371 -3.46 -4.00 -18.58
CA TRP A 371 -4.82 -4.52 -18.80
C TRP A 371 -5.78 -3.40 -19.17
N ASN A 372 -6.42 -3.53 -20.34
CA ASN A 372 -7.50 -2.67 -20.76
C ASN A 372 -8.82 -3.46 -20.73
N GLY A 373 -9.68 -3.11 -19.76
CA GLY A 373 -10.96 -3.77 -19.53
C GLY A 373 -12.01 -3.48 -20.59
N ASP A 374 -11.94 -2.35 -21.28
CA ASP A 374 -12.89 -1.99 -22.35
C ASP A 374 -12.73 -2.92 -23.57
N SER A 375 -11.49 -3.28 -23.88
CA SER A 375 -11.14 -4.21 -24.97
C SER A 375 -10.95 -5.66 -24.51
N GLY A 376 -10.90 -5.91 -23.19
CA GLY A 376 -10.60 -7.22 -22.62
C GLY A 376 -9.21 -7.75 -23.00
N SER A 377 -8.22 -6.88 -23.15
CA SER A 377 -6.91 -7.25 -23.71
C SER A 377 -5.71 -6.64 -22.98
N TRP A 378 -4.56 -7.29 -23.13
CA TRP A 378 -3.26 -6.81 -22.64
C TRP A 378 -2.59 -5.91 -23.68
N VAL A 379 -2.40 -4.64 -23.36
CA VAL A 379 -1.77 -3.66 -24.25
C VAL A 379 -0.29 -3.52 -23.92
N PRO A 380 0.64 -3.78 -24.87
CA PRO A 380 2.07 -3.73 -24.62
C PRO A 380 2.57 -2.30 -24.44
N ALA A 381 3.45 -2.08 -23.45
CA ALA A 381 4.26 -0.88 -23.22
C ALA A 381 3.47 0.46 -23.17
N ASN A 382 2.16 0.41 -22.89
CA ASN A 382 1.30 1.59 -22.85
C ASN A 382 0.51 1.68 -21.54
N PRO A 383 1.06 2.30 -20.48
CA PRO A 383 0.36 2.43 -19.20
C PRO A 383 -0.89 3.31 -19.30
N ALA A 384 -0.99 4.23 -20.27
CA ALA A 384 -2.19 5.05 -20.46
C ALA A 384 -3.41 4.20 -20.81
N ALA A 385 -3.22 3.06 -21.47
CA ALA A 385 -4.30 2.16 -21.86
C ALA A 385 -4.92 1.40 -20.67
N ALA A 386 -4.28 1.38 -19.51
CA ALA A 386 -4.80 0.67 -18.34
C ALA A 386 -6.13 1.27 -17.85
N THR A 387 -7.16 0.43 -17.71
CA THR A 387 -8.43 0.82 -17.07
C THR A 387 -8.48 0.30 -15.64
N PRO A 388 -9.30 0.88 -14.75
CA PRO A 388 -9.46 0.37 -13.39
C PRO A 388 -9.89 -1.10 -13.37
N VAL A 389 -9.22 -1.91 -12.54
CA VAL A 389 -9.64 -3.30 -12.22
C VAL A 389 -10.34 -3.38 -10.87
N ILE A 390 -9.93 -2.53 -9.91
CA ILE A 390 -10.63 -2.34 -8.63
C ILE A 390 -10.97 -0.84 -8.53
N PRO A 391 -12.26 -0.48 -8.38
CA PRO A 391 -12.65 0.92 -8.27
C PRO A 391 -12.11 1.54 -6.97
N GLY A 392 -11.68 2.79 -7.06
CA GLY A 392 -11.23 3.56 -5.92
C GLY A 392 -12.36 3.95 -4.95
N PRO A 393 -12.01 4.39 -3.73
CA PRO A 393 -10.64 4.62 -3.25
C PRO A 393 -9.94 3.35 -2.75
N VAL A 394 -8.72 3.09 -3.25
CA VAL A 394 -7.84 1.98 -2.84
C VAL A 394 -6.57 2.57 -2.23
N GLY A 395 -6.31 2.26 -0.96
CA GLY A 395 -5.05 2.56 -0.27
C GLY A 395 -3.94 1.54 -0.57
N GLU A 396 -2.98 1.44 0.33
CA GLU A 396 -2.00 0.36 0.36
C GLU A 396 -2.70 -1.00 0.31
N MET A 397 -2.20 -1.93 -0.52
CA MET A 397 -2.91 -3.17 -0.85
C MET A 397 -1.98 -4.38 -0.96
N SER A 398 -2.56 -5.57 -0.83
CA SER A 398 -1.93 -6.86 -1.16
C SER A 398 -2.89 -7.74 -1.94
N VAL A 399 -2.35 -8.64 -2.78
CA VAL A 399 -3.13 -9.62 -3.53
C VAL A 399 -2.44 -10.97 -3.51
N GLN A 400 -3.19 -12.02 -3.21
CA GLN A 400 -2.68 -13.38 -3.17
C GLN A 400 -3.76 -14.38 -3.57
N TYR A 401 -3.38 -15.52 -4.16
CA TYR A 401 -4.31 -16.63 -4.35
C TYR A 401 -4.59 -17.35 -3.03
N ASN A 402 -5.86 -17.49 -2.67
CA ASN A 402 -6.29 -18.21 -1.48
C ASN A 402 -6.82 -19.61 -1.85
N THR A 403 -6.27 -20.66 -1.25
CA THR A 403 -6.59 -22.06 -1.59
C THR A 403 -7.94 -22.55 -1.05
N TYR A 404 -8.49 -21.93 0.00
CA TYR A 404 -9.82 -22.26 0.51
C TYR A 404 -10.91 -21.64 -0.36
N LEU A 405 -10.76 -20.35 -0.68
CA LEU A 405 -11.67 -19.63 -1.55
C LEU A 405 -11.54 -20.08 -3.02
N ARG A 406 -10.36 -20.58 -3.40
CA ARG A 406 -9.95 -20.85 -4.79
C ARG A 406 -10.08 -19.62 -5.69
N GLN A 407 -9.82 -18.46 -5.11
CA GLN A 407 -9.94 -17.15 -5.73
C GLN A 407 -8.70 -16.33 -5.37
N TYR A 408 -8.37 -15.34 -6.19
CA TYR A 408 -7.49 -14.26 -5.78
C TYR A 408 -8.20 -13.43 -4.72
N LEU A 409 -7.50 -13.15 -3.63
CA LEU A 409 -7.95 -12.35 -2.49
C LEU A 409 -7.12 -11.07 -2.48
N ALA A 410 -7.79 -9.92 -2.53
CA ALA A 410 -7.17 -8.61 -2.34
C ALA A 410 -7.56 -8.05 -0.98
N LEU A 411 -6.61 -7.52 -0.21
CA LEU A 411 -6.83 -6.75 1.02
C LEU A 411 -6.31 -5.32 0.82
N TYR A 412 -7.08 -4.32 1.25
CA TYR A 412 -6.66 -2.91 1.20
C TYR A 412 -7.46 -2.03 2.17
N GLY A 413 -6.99 -0.81 2.41
CA GLY A 413 -7.76 0.23 3.11
C GLY A 413 -8.64 1.02 2.15
N ASN A 414 -9.96 1.11 2.41
CA ASN A 414 -10.89 1.87 1.56
C ASN A 414 -10.97 3.36 1.93
N GLY A 415 -11.82 4.13 1.23
CA GLY A 415 -12.00 5.57 1.49
C GLY A 415 -12.60 5.93 2.86
N GLY A 416 -13.22 4.96 3.55
CA GLY A 416 -13.68 5.06 4.94
C GLY A 416 -12.60 4.69 5.96
N ASN A 417 -11.42 4.28 5.49
CA ASN A 417 -10.32 3.74 6.27
C ASN A 417 -10.60 2.36 6.90
N ASP A 418 -11.61 1.65 6.41
CA ASP A 418 -11.86 0.26 6.77
C ASP A 418 -10.87 -0.65 6.06
N VAL A 419 -10.47 -1.75 6.70
CA VAL A 419 -9.80 -2.86 6.02
C VAL A 419 -10.87 -3.69 5.33
N VAL A 420 -10.78 -3.78 4.01
CA VAL A 420 -11.74 -4.50 3.17
C VAL A 420 -11.02 -5.57 2.36
N ALA A 421 -11.80 -6.54 1.92
CA ALA A 421 -11.36 -7.58 1.02
C ALA A 421 -12.27 -7.73 -0.21
N ARG A 422 -11.67 -8.18 -1.32
CA ARG A 422 -12.37 -8.57 -2.56
C ARG A 422 -11.82 -9.89 -3.06
N THR A 423 -12.64 -10.63 -3.81
CA THR A 423 -12.23 -11.86 -4.50
C THR A 423 -12.38 -11.77 -6.00
N ALA A 424 -11.55 -12.51 -6.74
CA ALA A 424 -11.65 -12.63 -8.19
C ALA A 424 -11.17 -13.99 -8.69
N PRO A 425 -11.74 -14.51 -9.81
CA PRO A 425 -11.33 -15.79 -10.37
C PRO A 425 -10.04 -15.68 -11.19
N THR A 426 -9.70 -14.46 -11.64
CA THR A 426 -8.47 -14.16 -12.39
C THR A 426 -7.82 -12.89 -11.84
N PRO A 427 -6.52 -12.65 -12.08
CA PRO A 427 -5.85 -11.45 -11.58
C PRO A 427 -6.53 -10.13 -12.00
N GLN A 428 -7.07 -10.07 -13.22
CA GLN A 428 -7.76 -8.88 -13.74
C GLN A 428 -9.22 -8.75 -13.28
N GLY A 429 -9.79 -9.74 -12.59
CA GLY A 429 -11.20 -9.76 -12.18
C GLY A 429 -12.08 -10.77 -12.93
N PRO A 430 -13.41 -10.56 -12.98
CA PRO A 430 -14.12 -9.49 -12.29
C PRO A 430 -13.95 -9.61 -10.77
N TRP A 431 -13.71 -8.48 -10.11
CA TRP A 431 -13.59 -8.43 -8.65
C TRP A 431 -14.97 -8.35 -8.01
N SER A 432 -15.16 -9.06 -6.88
CA SER A 432 -16.36 -8.99 -6.06
C SER A 432 -16.61 -7.57 -5.53
N ALA A 433 -17.81 -7.32 -5.00
CA ALA A 433 -18.04 -6.16 -4.15
C ALA A 433 -17.12 -6.21 -2.90
N GLU A 434 -16.86 -5.04 -2.32
CA GLU A 434 -16.13 -4.90 -1.05
C GLU A 434 -16.83 -5.67 0.08
N GLN A 435 -16.04 -6.43 0.84
CA GLN A 435 -16.44 -7.02 2.11
C GLN A 435 -15.56 -6.44 3.21
N THR A 436 -16.15 -5.85 4.25
CA THR A 436 -15.40 -5.25 5.36
C THR A 436 -14.90 -6.33 6.32
N LEU A 437 -13.59 -6.36 6.57
CA LEU A 437 -12.95 -7.23 7.56
C LEU A 437 -12.77 -6.53 8.91
N ILE A 438 -12.30 -5.27 8.87
CA ILE A 438 -12.09 -4.46 10.08
C ILE A 438 -12.65 -3.06 9.80
N PRO A 439 -13.83 -2.73 10.35
CA PRO A 439 -14.29 -1.34 10.37
C PRO A 439 -13.30 -0.48 11.15
N THR A 440 -12.96 0.71 10.65
CA THR A 440 -12.02 1.62 11.33
C THR A 440 -12.47 1.98 12.75
N GLY A 441 -13.78 1.91 13.05
CA GLY A 441 -14.32 2.15 14.39
C GLY A 441 -13.95 1.08 15.43
N GLN A 442 -13.58 -0.14 15.02
CA GLN A 442 -13.10 -1.18 15.94
C GLN A 442 -11.67 -0.90 16.43
N ILE A 443 -10.86 -0.24 15.59
CA ILE A 443 -9.50 0.19 15.92
C ILE A 443 -9.35 1.67 15.49
N PRO A 444 -9.90 2.61 16.28
CA PRO A 444 -10.04 4.01 15.87
C PRO A 444 -8.73 4.80 15.86
N GLY A 445 -7.61 4.17 16.21
CA GLY A 445 -6.26 4.75 16.17
C GLY A 445 -5.67 4.93 14.77
N GLY A 446 -6.45 4.68 13.70
CA GLY A 446 -6.04 4.87 12.31
C GLY A 446 -5.31 3.66 11.74
N ILE A 447 -6.07 2.64 11.35
CA ILE A 447 -5.53 1.43 10.68
C ILE A 447 -5.25 1.68 9.19
N TYR A 448 -4.22 1.06 8.64
CA TYR A 448 -3.89 1.16 7.21
C TYR A 448 -2.89 0.07 6.79
N ALA A 449 -2.72 -0.07 5.47
CA ALA A 449 -1.73 -0.96 4.87
C ALA A 449 -1.81 -2.43 5.31
N PRO A 450 -2.94 -3.11 5.04
CA PRO A 450 -3.07 -4.55 5.25
C PRO A 450 -2.25 -5.33 4.20
N TYR A 451 -1.24 -6.08 4.62
CA TYR A 451 -0.48 -6.95 3.73
C TYR A 451 -0.57 -8.43 4.13
N VAL A 452 -1.18 -9.24 3.27
CA VAL A 452 -1.30 -10.69 3.47
C VAL A 452 0.09 -11.33 3.57
N HIS A 453 0.29 -12.15 4.61
CA HIS A 453 1.51 -12.90 4.80
C HIS A 453 1.64 -13.98 3.70
N PRO A 454 2.78 -14.10 3.00
CA PRO A 454 2.92 -14.97 1.82
C PRO A 454 2.74 -16.47 2.11
N TRP A 455 2.97 -16.92 3.34
CA TRP A 455 2.71 -18.30 3.77
C TRP A 455 1.28 -18.52 4.29
N SER A 456 0.46 -17.48 4.37
CA SER A 456 -0.92 -17.59 4.81
C SER A 456 -1.83 -17.90 3.63
N THR A 457 -2.50 -19.04 3.67
CA THR A 457 -3.53 -19.45 2.72
C THR A 457 -4.50 -20.41 3.39
N GLY A 458 -5.53 -20.86 2.67
CA GLY A 458 -6.60 -21.67 3.25
C GLY A 458 -7.58 -20.79 4.05
N LYS A 459 -8.15 -21.34 5.12
CA LYS A 459 -9.14 -20.62 5.95
C LYS A 459 -8.52 -19.53 6.81
N ASP A 460 -7.27 -19.70 7.22
CA ASP A 460 -6.57 -18.81 8.13
C ASP A 460 -5.74 -17.78 7.34
N VAL A 461 -6.21 -16.54 7.37
CA VAL A 461 -5.59 -15.40 6.69
C VAL A 461 -4.88 -14.53 7.72
N TYR A 462 -3.56 -14.55 7.71
CA TYR A 462 -2.69 -13.71 8.52
C TYR A 462 -2.16 -12.55 7.67
N PHE A 463 -2.17 -11.35 8.23
CA PHE A 463 -1.70 -10.16 7.53
C PHE A 463 -1.13 -9.15 8.51
N THR A 464 -0.16 -8.36 8.05
CA THR A 464 0.32 -7.21 8.81
C THR A 464 -0.65 -6.04 8.65
N LEU A 465 -0.79 -5.21 9.68
CA LEU A 465 -1.63 -4.02 9.67
C LEU A 465 -0.95 -2.90 10.45
N SER A 466 -0.80 -1.73 9.84
CA SER A 466 -0.24 -0.56 10.53
C SER A 466 -1.29 0.16 11.35
N LEU A 467 -0.91 0.68 12.52
CA LEU A 467 -1.73 1.53 13.35
C LEU A 467 -1.05 2.89 13.58
N TRP A 468 -1.73 4.00 13.23
CA TRP A 468 -1.14 5.33 13.25
C TRP A 468 -0.83 5.89 14.64
N ASN A 469 -1.75 5.76 15.60
CA ASN A 469 -1.58 6.37 16.93
C ASN A 469 -0.49 5.69 17.78
N ALA A 470 -0.27 4.38 17.61
CA ALA A 470 0.92 3.70 18.10
C ALA A 470 2.14 3.94 17.19
N TYR A 471 1.86 4.11 15.90
CA TYR A 471 2.83 4.11 14.81
C TYR A 471 3.66 2.82 14.80
N ASP A 472 2.94 1.70 14.82
CA ASP A 472 3.45 0.35 14.89
C ASP A 472 2.68 -0.60 13.99
N VAL A 473 3.30 -1.76 13.71
CA VAL A 473 2.71 -2.83 12.89
C VAL A 473 2.23 -3.97 13.78
N MET A 474 1.01 -4.41 13.51
CA MET A 474 0.34 -5.53 14.15
C MET A 474 0.29 -6.75 13.22
N LEU A 475 0.24 -7.94 13.78
CA LEU A 475 -0.15 -9.16 13.10
C LEU A 475 -1.63 -9.43 13.38
N MET A 476 -2.43 -9.47 12.32
CA MET A 476 -3.85 -9.77 12.37
C MET A 476 -4.10 -11.18 11.86
N HIS A 477 -5.18 -11.80 12.32
CA HIS A 477 -5.64 -13.10 11.86
C HIS A 477 -7.13 -13.06 11.58
N THR A 478 -7.53 -13.48 10.39
CA THR A 478 -8.91 -13.65 9.97
C THR A 478 -9.18 -15.11 9.66
N VAL A 479 -10.22 -15.68 10.26
CA VAL A 479 -10.72 -17.02 9.92
C VAL A 479 -11.89 -16.86 8.94
N LEU A 480 -11.72 -17.34 7.71
CA LEU A 480 -12.75 -17.32 6.67
C LEU A 480 -13.88 -18.32 7.00
N GLY A 481 -15.13 -17.85 6.94
CA GLY A 481 -16.31 -18.54 7.49
C GLY A 481 -17.17 -19.23 6.46
#